data_AF-A0A1W1YDH8-F1
#
_entry.id   AF-A0A1W1YDH8-F1
#
_cell.length_a   1.000
_cell.length_b   1.000
_cell.length_c   1.000
_cell.angle_alpha   90.00
_cell.angle_beta   90.00
_cell.angle_gamma   90.00
#
_symmetry.space_group_name_H-M   'P 1'
#
loop_
_entity.id
_entity.type
_entity.pdbx_description
1 polymer ?
#
loop_
_entity_poly.entity_id
_entity_poly.type
_entity_poly.pdbx_seq_one_letter_code
_entity_poly.pdbx_strand_id
1 'polypeptide(L)'
;MLALFCAFFSFVYERFSHGVYSDFMVYLFLLPLLGGVLPFAGIALLKSPYPGRVSRNLYNSGIAALTVGSCMSGVLEIYGTDSPYIPVYWTAGILLAISGTAAYFWAVFHPQRKT
;
A
#
# COMPACT_ATOMS: atom_id res chain seq x y z
N MET A 1 6.90 10.20 2.60
CA MET A 1 8.26 9.63 2.43
C MET A 1 8.25 8.38 1.57
N LEU A 2 7.51 7.30 1.90
CA LEU A 2 7.46 6.09 1.08
C LEU A 2 7.07 6.34 -0.39
N ALA A 3 5.99 7.08 -0.66
CA ALA A 3 5.58 7.40 -2.02
C ALA A 3 6.61 8.24 -2.80
N LEU A 4 7.34 9.13 -2.13
CA LEU A 4 8.42 9.92 -2.77
C LEU A 4 9.63 9.05 -3.11
N PHE A 5 9.99 8.12 -2.22
CA PHE A 5 11.04 7.14 -2.49
C PHE A 5 10.66 6.23 -3.66
N CYS A 6 9.43 5.72 -3.69
CA CYS A 6 8.90 4.92 -4.78
C CYS A 6 8.88 5.71 -6.11
N ALA A 7 8.44 6.97 -6.10
CA ALA A 7 8.46 7.83 -7.29
C ALA A 7 9.89 8.06 -7.81
N PHE A 8 10.83 8.32 -6.90
CA PHE A 8 12.24 8.48 -7.27
C PHE A 8 12.82 7.18 -7.84
N PHE A 9 12.49 6.03 -7.23
CA PHE A 9 12.92 4.72 -7.71
C PHE A 9 12.34 4.41 -9.09
N SER A 10 11.04 4.64 -9.32
CA SER A 10 10.40 4.51 -10.62
C SER A 10 11.05 5.39 -11.69
N PHE A 11 11.37 6.65 -11.35
CA PHE A 11 12.03 7.58 -12.28
C PHE A 11 13.45 7.13 -12.66
N VAL A 12 14.23 6.68 -11.67
CA VAL A 12 15.56 6.11 -11.92
C VAL A 12 15.42 4.87 -12.81
N TYR A 13 14.52 3.95 -12.48
CA TYR A 13 14.32 2.73 -13.25
C TYR A 13 13.92 3.00 -14.69
N GLU A 14 12.93 3.85 -14.92
CA GLU A 14 12.48 4.24 -16.27
C GLU A 14 13.65 4.76 -17.13
N ARG A 15 14.57 5.52 -16.53
CA ARG A 15 15.74 6.05 -17.24
C ARG A 15 16.76 4.98 -17.64
N PHE A 16 16.86 3.89 -16.88
CA PHE A 16 17.83 2.81 -17.08
C PHE A 16 17.23 1.55 -17.71
N SER A 17 15.92 1.44 -17.92
CA SER A 17 15.30 0.22 -18.46
C SER A 17 15.52 -0.03 -19.96
N HIS A 18 16.34 0.77 -20.65
CA HIS A 18 16.76 0.54 -22.04
C HIS A 18 15.62 0.16 -23.03
N GLY A 19 14.42 0.70 -22.83
CA GLY A 19 13.24 0.48 -23.68
C GLY A 19 12.25 -0.60 -23.21
N VAL A 20 12.49 -1.26 -22.07
CA VAL A 20 11.56 -2.23 -21.47
C VAL A 20 10.76 -1.54 -20.36
N TYR A 21 9.45 -1.46 -20.53
CA TYR A 21 8.56 -0.80 -19.58
C TYR A 21 7.69 -1.82 -18.86
N SER A 22 7.40 -1.56 -17.59
CA SER A 22 6.40 -2.28 -16.80
C SER A 22 5.45 -1.28 -16.17
N ASP A 23 4.16 -1.50 -16.37
CA ASP A 23 3.11 -0.66 -15.79
C ASP A 23 3.16 -0.66 -14.26
N PHE A 24 3.51 -1.81 -13.65
CA PHE A 24 3.62 -1.93 -12.20
C PHE A 24 4.75 -1.09 -11.59
N MET A 25 5.82 -0.80 -12.33
CA MET A 25 6.87 0.13 -11.89
C MET A 25 6.45 1.59 -12.02
N VAL A 26 5.74 1.95 -13.09
CA VAL A 26 5.28 3.33 -13.31
C VAL A 26 4.25 3.72 -12.24
N TYR A 27 3.33 2.81 -11.90
CA TYR A 27 2.29 3.05 -10.88
C TYR A 27 2.70 2.71 -9.44
N LEU A 28 3.97 2.37 -9.22
CA LEU A 28 4.50 1.96 -7.90
C LEU A 28 4.34 3.06 -6.84
N PHE A 29 4.44 4.33 -7.23
CA PHE A 29 4.19 5.47 -6.35
C PHE A 29 2.69 5.64 -6.00
N LEU A 30 1.80 5.18 -6.88
CA LEU A 30 0.36 5.40 -6.77
C LEU A 30 -0.24 4.60 -5.60
N LEU A 31 0.26 3.38 -5.34
CA LEU A 31 -0.18 2.54 -4.23
C LEU A 31 0.06 3.15 -2.84
N PRO A 32 1.30 3.55 -2.47
CA PRO A 32 1.55 4.21 -1.19
C PRO A 32 0.94 5.61 -1.12
N LEU A 33 0.73 6.31 -2.25
CA LEU A 33 0.04 7.59 -2.28
C LEU A 33 -1.45 7.43 -2.02
N LEU A 34 -2.15 6.62 -2.81
CA LEU A 34 -3.59 6.38 -2.69
C LEU A 34 -3.90 5.68 -1.38
N GLY A 35 -3.16 4.63 -1.04
CA GLY A 35 -3.29 3.95 0.25
C GLY A 35 -2.99 4.88 1.42
N GLY A 36 -2.05 5.81 1.29
CA GLY A 36 -1.76 6.78 2.35
C GLY A 36 -2.80 7.90 2.47
N VAL A 37 -3.35 8.39 1.36
CA VAL A 37 -4.22 9.58 1.34
C VAL A 37 -5.69 9.22 1.51
N LEU A 38 -6.19 8.17 0.83
CA LEU A 38 -7.59 7.75 0.89
C LEU A 38 -8.13 7.50 2.30
N PRO A 39 -7.45 6.76 3.21
CA PRO A 39 -8.00 6.51 4.55
C PRO A 39 -8.09 7.81 5.35
N PHE A 40 -7.07 8.67 5.30
CA PHE A 40 -7.05 9.93 6.03
C PHE A 40 -8.07 10.92 5.46
N ALA A 41 -8.22 10.99 4.14
CA ALA A 41 -9.26 11.77 3.50
C ALA A 41 -10.66 11.24 3.86
N GLY A 42 -10.87 9.92 3.86
CA GLY A 42 -12.13 9.30 4.27
C GLY A 42 -12.49 9.62 5.72
N ILE A 43 -11.55 9.52 6.65
CA ILE A 43 -11.75 9.89 8.06
C ILE A 43 -12.12 11.38 8.19
N ALA A 44 -11.43 12.25 7.46
CA ALA A 44 -11.69 13.69 7.46
C ALA A 44 -13.07 14.04 6.90
N LEU A 45 -13.48 13.40 5.80
CA LEU A 45 -14.78 13.60 5.16
C LEU A 45 -15.93 13.07 6.04
N LEU A 46 -15.74 11.92 6.69
CA LEU A 46 -16.75 11.28 7.53
C LEU A 46 -16.79 11.84 8.96
N LYS A 47 -15.93 12.82 9.31
CA LYS A 47 -15.73 13.33 10.69
C LYS A 47 -15.61 12.20 11.72
N SER A 48 -14.99 11.10 11.31
CA SER A 48 -14.93 9.86 12.07
C SER A 48 -13.78 9.93 13.10
N PRO A 49 -13.88 9.27 14.27
CA PRO A 49 -12.85 9.36 15.30
C PRO A 49 -11.51 8.80 14.80
N TYR A 50 -10.42 9.40 15.28
CA TYR A 50 -9.09 9.05 14.81
C TYR A 50 -8.76 7.57 15.04
N PRO A 51 -8.27 6.83 14.04
CA PRO A 51 -7.96 5.41 14.15
C PRO A 51 -6.96 5.13 15.27
N GLY A 52 -7.22 4.07 16.03
CA GLY A 52 -6.29 3.59 17.05
C GLY A 52 -4.94 3.14 16.46
N ARG A 53 -3.89 3.12 17.30
CA ARG A 53 -2.51 2.77 16.89
C ARG A 53 -2.44 1.42 16.16
N VAL A 54 -3.19 0.43 16.62
CA VAL A 54 -3.19 -0.93 16.04
C VAL A 54 -3.76 -0.93 14.63
N SER A 55 -4.95 -0.37 14.42
CA SER A 55 -5.59 -0.28 13.09
C SER A 55 -4.70 0.46 12.08
N ARG A 56 -4.11 1.60 12.49
CA ARG A 56 -3.19 2.37 11.65
C ARG A 56 -1.94 1.56 11.28
N ASN A 57 -1.34 0.85 12.23
CA ASN A 57 -0.14 0.05 11.97
C ASN A 57 -0.44 -1.13 11.03
N LEU A 58 -1.54 -1.86 11.23
CA LEU A 58 -1.92 -2.95 10.32
C LEU A 58 -2.16 -2.44 8.90
N TYR A 59 -2.89 -1.34 8.78
CA TYR A 59 -3.20 -0.75 7.48
C TYR A 59 -1.94 -0.23 6.76
N ASN A 60 -1.05 0.46 7.49
CA ASN A 60 0.25 0.90 6.95
C ASN A 60 1.13 -0.28 6.52
N SER A 61 1.16 -1.36 7.30
CA SER A 61 1.90 -2.58 6.95
C SER A 61 1.32 -3.26 5.70
N GLY A 62 -0.01 -3.26 5.54
CA GLY A 62 -0.66 -3.77 4.32
C GLY A 62 -0.27 -2.98 3.08
N ILE A 63 -0.29 -1.65 3.16
CA ILE A 63 0.15 -0.79 2.05
C ILE A 63 1.63 -0.99 1.73
N ALA A 64 2.47 -1.12 2.75
CA ALA A 64 3.89 -1.41 2.54
C ALA A 64 4.08 -2.74 1.81
N ALA A 65 3.36 -3.80 2.21
CA ALA A 65 3.40 -5.10 1.54
C ALA A 65 2.92 -5.04 0.07
N LEU A 66 1.83 -4.30 -0.20
CA LEU A 66 1.35 -4.08 -1.58
C LEU A 66 2.36 -3.31 -2.43
N THR A 67 3.01 -2.30 -1.85
CA THR A 67 4.01 -1.49 -2.54
C THR A 67 5.24 -2.35 -2.91
N VAL A 68 5.70 -3.21 -1.98
CA VAL A 68 6.78 -4.16 -2.22
C VAL A 68 6.37 -5.21 -3.27
N GLY A 69 5.13 -5.70 -3.21
CA GLY A 69 4.58 -6.61 -4.20
C GLY A 69 4.59 -6.02 -5.62
N SER A 70 4.08 -4.79 -5.78
CA SER A 70 4.11 -4.07 -7.06
C SER A 70 5.54 -3.81 -7.55
N CYS A 71 6.46 -3.50 -6.64
CA CYS A 71 7.88 -3.32 -6.98
C CYS A 71 8.49 -4.61 -7.53
N MET A 72 8.30 -5.74 -6.84
CA MET A 72 8.83 -7.02 -7.28
C MET A 72 8.19 -7.48 -8.58
N SER A 73 6.87 -7.27 -8.77
CA SER A 73 6.17 -7.53 -10.03
C SER A 73 6.79 -6.74 -11.18
N GLY A 74 7.02 -5.44 -11.02
CA GLY A 74 7.56 -4.62 -12.09
C GLY A 74 9.01 -4.96 -12.44
N VAL A 75 9.82 -5.33 -11.45
CA VAL A 75 11.18 -5.84 -11.69
C VAL A 75 11.12 -7.14 -12.49
N LEU A 76 10.33 -8.11 -12.05
CA LEU A 76 10.21 -9.43 -12.66
C LEU A 76 9.69 -9.38 -14.11
N GLU A 77 8.73 -8.50 -14.39
CA GLU A 77 8.21 -8.25 -15.74
C GLU A 77 9.29 -7.74 -16.70
N ILE A 78 10.15 -6.81 -16.24
CA ILE A 78 11.28 -6.30 -17.04
C ILE A 78 12.33 -7.40 -17.28
N TYR A 79 12.53 -8.29 -16.31
CA TYR A 79 13.39 -9.47 -16.46
C TYR A 79 12.76 -10.59 -17.29
N GLY A 80 11.50 -10.45 -17.72
CA GLY A 80 10.77 -11.48 -18.49
C GLY A 80 10.59 -12.79 -17.73
N THR A 81 10.56 -12.74 -16.39
CA THR A 81 10.46 -13.92 -15.52
C THR A 81 9.31 -13.75 -14.55
N ASP A 82 8.52 -14.80 -14.31
CA ASP A 82 7.47 -14.79 -13.29
C ASP A 82 7.92 -15.52 -12.02
N SER A 83 7.48 -15.03 -10.87
CA SER A 83 7.74 -15.66 -9.57
C SER A 83 6.43 -16.07 -8.89
N PRO A 84 6.33 -17.31 -8.39
CA PRO A 84 5.15 -17.77 -7.65
C PRO A 84 4.96 -17.03 -6.30
N TYR A 85 5.92 -16.21 -5.89
CA TYR A 85 5.83 -15.41 -4.66
C TYR A 85 5.11 -14.06 -4.87
N ILE A 86 4.95 -13.57 -6.11
CA ILE A 86 4.22 -12.33 -6.39
C ILE A 86 2.79 -12.36 -5.81
N PRO A 87 1.96 -13.39 -6.09
CA PRO A 87 0.59 -13.44 -5.58
C PRO A 87 0.52 -13.43 -4.05
N VAL A 88 1.57 -13.94 -3.38
CA VAL A 88 1.66 -13.96 -1.92
C VAL A 88 1.77 -12.53 -1.36
N TYR A 89 2.57 -11.66 -1.98
CA TYR A 89 2.67 -10.25 -1.56
C TYR A 89 1.34 -9.50 -1.74
N TRP A 90 0.67 -9.73 -2.85
CA TRP A 90 -0.63 -9.11 -3.13
C TRP A 90 -1.70 -9.60 -2.14
N THR A 91 -1.82 -10.91 -1.93
CA THR A 91 -2.79 -11.47 -0.99
C THR A 91 -2.53 -11.06 0.45
N ALA A 92 -1.28 -11.12 0.92
CA ALA A 92 -0.90 -10.69 2.28
C ALA A 92 -1.16 -9.20 2.49
N GLY A 93 -0.82 -8.35 1.51
CA GLY A 93 -1.05 -6.91 1.58
C GLY A 93 -2.53 -6.54 1.62
N ILE A 94 -3.36 -7.20 0.80
CA ILE A 94 -4.82 -7.02 0.83
C ILE A 94 -5.40 -7.45 2.18
N LEU A 95 -5.00 -8.62 2.70
CA LEU A 95 -5.49 -9.12 3.99
C LEU A 95 -5.12 -8.19 5.14
N LEU A 96 -3.91 -7.65 5.16
CA LEU A 96 -3.46 -6.67 6.15
C LEU A 96 -4.23 -5.34 6.03
N ALA A 97 -4.48 -4.85 4.81
CA ALA A 97 -5.26 -3.63 4.60
C ALA A 97 -6.74 -3.82 5.03
N ILE A 98 -7.35 -4.96 4.69
CA ILE A 98 -8.72 -5.30 5.08
C ILE A 98 -8.81 -5.43 6.60
N SER A 99 -7.90 -6.16 7.24
CA SER A 99 -7.90 -6.32 8.70
C SER A 99 -7.70 -4.98 9.44
N GLY A 100 -6.83 -4.10 8.94
CA GLY A 100 -6.67 -2.74 9.46
C GLY A 100 -7.95 -1.91 9.36
N THR A 101 -8.66 -2.02 8.23
CA THR A 101 -9.94 -1.32 7.98
C THR A 101 -11.08 -1.90 8.82
N ALA A 102 -11.17 -3.23 8.93
CA ALA A 102 -12.15 -3.91 9.77
C ALA A 102 -11.95 -3.57 11.25
N ALA A 103 -10.69 -3.53 11.72
CA ALA A 103 -10.34 -3.10 13.07
C ALA A 103 -10.72 -1.63 13.32
N TYR A 104 -10.62 -0.76 12.30
CA TYR A 104 -11.08 0.62 12.39
C TYR A 104 -12.59 0.69 12.60
N PHE A 105 -13.37 0.05 11.73
CA PHE A 105 -14.83 0.03 11.84
C PHE A 105 -15.27 -0.58 13.18
N TRP A 106 -14.66 -1.68 13.61
CA TRP A 106 -14.94 -2.27 14.91
C TRP A 106 -14.70 -1.29 16.06
N ALA A 107 -13.59 -0.55 16.04
CA ALA A 107 -13.28 0.45 17.06
C ALA A 107 -14.25 1.66 17.02
N VAL A 108 -14.78 2.01 15.85
CA VAL A 108 -15.80 3.05 15.69
C VAL A 108 -17.15 2.59 16.26
N PHE A 109 -17.57 1.36 15.98
CA PHE A 109 -18.84 0.80 16.47
C PHE A 109 -18.82 0.43 17.96
N HIS A 110 -17.67 0.04 18.50
CA HIS A 110 -17.46 -0.18 19.93
C HIS A 110 -16.55 0.91 20.52
N PRO A 111 -17.08 2.12 20.75
CA PRO A 111 -16.32 3.16 21.42
C PRO A 111 -15.99 2.67 22.83
N GLN A 112 -14.70 2.40 23.06
CA GLN A 112 -14.18 2.07 24.39
C GLN A 112 -14.48 3.28 25.30
N ARG A 113 -15.39 3.10 26.28
CA ARG A 113 -15.57 4.06 27.38
C ARG A 113 -14.22 4.20 28.06
N LYS A 114 -13.53 5.32 27.84
CA LYS A 114 -12.38 5.71 28.65
C LYS A 114 -12.94 6.03 30.04
N THR A 115 -12.76 5.10 30.98
CA THR A 115 -12.88 5.33 32.42
C THR A 115 -11.83 6.33 32.87
#